data_AF-A0A397HSD0-F1
#
_entry.id   AF-A0A397HSD0-F1
#
_cell.length_a   1.000
_cell.length_b   1.000
_cell.length_c   1.000
_cell.angle_alpha   90.00
_cell.angle_beta   90.00
_cell.angle_gamma   90.00
#
_symmetry.space_group_name_H-M   'P 1'
#
loop_
_entity.id
_entity.type
_entity.pdbx_description
1 polymer ?
#
loop_
_entity_poly.entity_id
_entity_poly.type
_entity_poly.pdbx_seq_one_letter_code
_entity_poly.pdbx_strand_id
1 'polypeptide(L)' 'MRDDNALRVFLNVALFPGMHVERSQEKFVKLLAFEGSQLVHLAIELSNSNAADGLYEALMDVISPAPNQLFPRVKSQMSF' A
#
# COMPACT_ATOMS: atom_id res chain seq x y z
N MET A 1 -4.88 13.05 1.18
CA MET A 1 -5.55 13.72 0.05
C MET A 1 -6.48 14.81 0.58
N ARG A 2 -6.55 15.94 -0.11
CA ARG A 2 -7.37 17.12 0.26
C ARG A 2 -8.19 17.56 -0.94
N ASP A 3 -9.37 18.10 -0.71
CA ASP A 3 -10.20 18.63 -1.80
C ASP A 3 -9.61 19.95 -2.34
N ASP A 4 -9.85 20.26 -3.61
CA ASP A 4 -9.21 21.42 -4.28
C ASP A 4 -9.78 22.77 -3.82
N ASN A 5 -11.02 22.81 -3.33
CA ASN A 5 -11.73 24.04 -3.00
C ASN A 5 -11.56 24.45 -1.53
N ALA A 6 -11.90 23.56 -0.60
CA ALA A 6 -11.83 23.83 0.83
C ALA A 6 -10.54 23.30 1.49
N LEU A 7 -9.65 22.64 0.73
CA LEU A 7 -8.45 21.96 1.24
C LEU A 7 -8.74 21.01 2.41
N ARG A 8 -9.98 20.52 2.50
CA ARG A 8 -10.43 19.64 3.56
C ARG A 8 -9.81 18.26 3.32
N VAL A 9 -9.24 17.70 4.37
CA VAL A 9 -8.71 16.32 4.34
C VAL A 9 -9.88 15.36 4.17
N PHE A 10 -9.86 14.56 3.12
CA PHE A 10 -10.86 13.52 2.85
C PHE A 10 -10.30 12.10 2.84
N LEU A 11 -8.97 11.98 2.73
CA LEU A 11 -8.28 10.69 2.85
C LEU A 11 -6.98 10.90 3.62
N ASN A 12 -6.87 10.25 4.78
CA ASN A 12 -5.67 10.26 5.61
C ASN A 12 -5.46 8.87 6.22
N VAL A 13 -4.90 7.97 5.42
CA VAL A 13 -4.65 6.58 5.79
C VAL A 13 -3.14 6.38 5.88
N ALA A 14 -2.70 5.70 6.93
CA ALA A 14 -1.31 5.26 7.05
C ALA A 14 -1.07 4.04 6.16
N LEU A 15 -0.01 4.09 5.35
CA LEU A 15 0.48 2.92 4.62
C LEU A 15 1.20 1.98 5.60
N PHE A 16 1.03 0.68 5.42
CA PHE A 16 1.65 -0.33 6.27
C PHE A 16 2.20 -1.50 5.42
N PRO A 17 3.25 -2.20 5.89
CA PRO A 17 3.80 -3.35 5.18
C PRO A 17 2.73 -4.42 4.96
N GLY A 18 2.65 -4.94 3.73
CA GLY A 18 1.65 -5.95 3.36
C GLY A 18 0.22 -5.40 3.23
N MET A 19 0.03 -4.08 3.17
CA MET A 19 -1.28 -3.49 2.85
C MET A 19 -1.79 -4.03 1.51
N HIS A 20 -3.05 -4.46 1.48
CA HIS A 20 -3.62 -5.01 0.25
C HIS A 20 -4.01 -3.89 -0.70
N VAL A 21 -3.40 -3.89 -1.88
CA VAL A 21 -3.69 -2.97 -2.98
C VAL A 21 -3.91 -3.80 -4.24
N GLU A 22 -5.00 -3.52 -4.94
CA GLU A 22 -5.41 -4.22 -6.15
C GLU A 22 -5.46 -3.22 -7.31
N ARG A 23 -4.88 -3.64 -8.43
CA ARG A 23 -5.02 -2.96 -9.71
C ARG A 23 -6.25 -3.50 -10.45
N SER A 24 -7.23 -2.64 -10.69
CA SER A 24 -8.34 -2.95 -11.61
C SER A 24 -7.91 -2.69 -13.06
N GLN A 25 -8.44 -3.39 -14.07
CA GLN A 25 -8.10 -3.10 -15.48
C GLN A 25 -8.57 -1.71 -15.96
N GLU A 26 -9.33 -1.00 -15.14
CA GLU A 26 -9.81 0.36 -15.40
C GLU A 26 -8.86 1.43 -14.85
N LYS A 27 -9.29 2.69 -14.76
CA LYS A 27 -8.55 3.81 -14.15
C LYS A 27 -8.63 3.83 -12.61
N PHE A 28 -8.77 2.67 -11.97
CA PHE A 28 -8.95 2.56 -10.52
C PHE A 28 -7.82 1.79 -9.84
N VAL A 29 -7.42 2.28 -8.67
CA VAL A 29 -6.61 1.53 -7.70
C VAL A 29 -7.45 1.31 -6.46
N LYS A 30 -7.62 0.04 -6.07
CA LYS A 30 -8.36 -0.32 -4.84
C LYS A 30 -7.37 -0.61 -3.73
N LEU A 31 -7.70 -0.22 -2.51
CA LEU A 31 -6.87 -0.45 -1.34
C LEU A 31 -7.71 -0.74 -0.11
N LEU A 32 -7.17 -1.62 0.74
CA LEU A 32 -7.73 -2.02 2.02
C LEU A 32 -6.93 -1.32 3.13
N ALA A 33 -7.60 -0.42 3.82
CA ALA A 33 -6.98 0.54 4.71
C ALA A 33 -7.63 0.50 6.11
N PHE A 34 -6.91 0.98 7.11
CA PHE A 34 -7.50 1.22 8.44
C PHE A 34 -7.89 2.68 8.60
N GLU A 35 -9.16 2.93 8.91
CA GLU A 35 -9.65 4.20 9.43
C GLU A 35 -9.94 4.03 10.93
N GLY A 36 -9.00 4.49 11.77
CA GLY A 36 -9.00 4.15 13.19
C GLY A 36 -8.82 2.63 13.39
N SER A 37 -9.84 1.97 13.94
CA SER A 37 -9.85 0.51 14.14
C SER A 37 -10.64 -0.25 13.07
N GLN A 38 -11.23 0.45 12.10
CA GLN A 38 -12.08 -0.15 11.08
C GLN A 38 -11.29 -0.40 9.78
N LEU A 39 -11.39 -1.62 9.25
CA LEU A 39 -10.91 -1.94 7.92
C LEU A 39 -11.91 -1.44 6.87
N VAL A 40 -11.46 -0.60 5.95
CA VAL A 40 -12.28 0.03 4.91
C VAL A 40 -11.72 -0.28 3.51
N HIS A 41 -12.62 -0.49 2.57
CA HIS A 41 -12.30 -0.62 1.15
C HIS A 41 -12.37 0.74 0.48
N LEU A 42 -11.27 1.18 -0.10
CA LEU A 42 -11.17 2.45 -0.82
C LEU A 42 -10.88 2.17 -2.29
N ALA A 43 -11.47 2.97 -3.17
CA ALA A 43 -11.17 2.98 -4.59
C ALA A 43 -10.81 4.39 -5.01
N ILE A 44 -9.63 4.56 -5.60
CA ILE A 44 -9.14 5.84 -6.12
C ILE A 44 -9.26 5.79 -7.63
N GLU A 45 -10.12 6.64 -8.20
CA GLU A 45 -10.22 6.87 -9.64
C GLU A 45 -9.16 7.88 -10.09
N LEU A 46 -8.43 7.57 -11.16
CA LEU A 46 -7.44 8.46 -11.77
C LEU A 46 -7.87 8.89 -13.17
N SER A 47 -7.20 9.89 -13.75
CA SER A 47 -7.56 10.41 -15.07
C SER A 47 -7.44 9.39 -16.20
N ASN A 48 -6.54 8.41 -16.07
CA ASN A 48 -6.27 7.37 -17.07
C ASN A 48 -5.58 6.15 -16.44
N SER A 49 -5.46 5.06 -17.22
CA SER A 49 -4.82 3.82 -16.78
C SER A 49 -3.37 4.02 -16.37
N ASN A 50 -2.58 4.76 -17.16
CA ASN A 50 -1.16 4.95 -16.89
C ASN A 50 -0.90 5.64 -15.53
N ALA A 51 -1.75 6.61 -15.17
CA ALA A 51 -1.70 7.25 -13.86
C ALA A 51 -2.05 6.26 -12.74
N ALA A 52 -3.00 5.35 -12.98
CA ALA A 52 -3.33 4.29 -12.04
C ALA A 52 -2.21 3.26 -11.90
N ASP A 53 -1.51 2.92 -12.98
CA ASP A 53 -0.33 2.06 -12.95
C ASP A 53 0.79 2.71 -12.13
N GLY A 54 1.08 4.00 -12.37
CA GLY A 54 2.09 4.74 -11.60
C GLY A 54 1.78 4.85 -10.11
N LEU A 55 0.50 5.06 -9.74
CA LEU A 55 0.09 5.04 -8.33
C LEU A 55 0.24 3.65 -7.72
N TYR A 56 -0.17 2.60 -8.44
CA TYR A 56 -0.05 1.23 -7.97
C TYR A 56 1.41 0.84 -7.72
N GLU A 57 2.31 1.12 -8.66
CA GLU A 57 3.75 0.85 -8.54
C GLU A 57 4.36 1.59 -7.34
N ALA A 58 4.03 2.88 -7.17
CA ALA A 58 4.51 3.67 -6.04
C ALA A 58 4.02 3.11 -4.69
N LEU A 59 2.77 2.62 -4.63
CA LEU A 59 2.25 1.97 -3.43
C LEU A 59 2.94 0.63 -3.17
N MET A 60 3.13 -0.20 -4.20
CA MET A 60 3.82 -1.48 -4.10
C MET A 60 5.24 -1.33 -3.57
N ASP A 61 6.00 -0.34 -4.06
CA ASP A 61 7.37 -0.07 -3.63
C ASP A 61 7.45 0.22 -2.13
N VAL A 62 6.49 0.99 -1.60
CA VAL A 62 6.45 1.40 -0.19
C VAL A 62 5.93 0.29 0.73
N ILE A 63 4.93 -0.48 0.31
CA ILE A 63 4.27 -1.48 1.17
C ILE A 63 4.87 -2.88 1.03
N SER A 64 5.70 -3.11 0.02
CA SER A 64 6.44 -4.36 -0.10
C SER A 64 7.30 -4.54 1.15
N PRO A 65 7.27 -5.71 1.80
CA PRO A 65 8.16 -5.97 2.91
C PRO A 65 9.60 -5.78 2.42
N ALA A 66 10.36 -4.94 3.12
CA ALA A 66 11.78 -4.76 2.82
C ALA A 66 12.44 -6.14 2.69
N PRO A 67 13.25 -6.41 1.65
CA PRO A 67 13.91 -7.69 1.48
C PRO A 67 14.83 -7.92 2.68
N ASN A 68 14.34 -8.67 3.66
CA ASN A 68 15.03 -9.19 4.82
C ASN A 68 15.89 -8.16 5.60
N GLN A 69 15.39 -7.73 6.77
CA GLN A 69 16.25 -7.91 7.94
C GLN A 69 16.51 -9.42 8.04
N LEU A 70 17.63 -9.86 7.46
CA LEU A 70 18.12 -11.22 7.52
C LEU A 70 18.21 -11.57 9.00
N PHE A 71 17.25 -12.35 9.51
CA PHE A 71 17.45 -13.11 10.72
C PHE A 71 18.81 -13.81 10.60
N PRO A 72 19.76 -13.63 11.53
CA PRO A 72 21.00 -14.38 11.49
C PRO A 72 20.62 -15.85 11.58
N ARG A 73 20.76 -16.57 10.47
CA ARG A 73 20.60 -18.01 10.38
C ARG A 73 21.63 -18.60 11.33
N VAL A 74 21.22 -18.89 12.57
CA VAL A 74 22.02 -19.61 13.55
C VAL A 74 22.37 -20.94 12.88
N LYS A 75 23.61 -21.06 12.41
CA LYS A 75 24.19 -22.35 12.03
C LYS A 75 24.36 -23.09 13.35
N SER A 76 23.36 -23.90 13.70
CA SER A 76 23.52 -24.89 14.76
C SER A 76 24.62 -25.85 14.30
N GLN A 77 25.83 -25.67 14.85
CA GLN A 77 26.86 -26.69 14.81
C GLN A 77 26.37 -27.84 15.68
N MET A 78 25.90 -28.92 15.05
CA MET A 78 25.85 -30.22 15.69
C MET A 78 27.21 -30.88 15.48
N SER A 79 28.00 -30.92 16.55
CA SER A 79 29.14 -31.80 16.69
C SER A 79 28.67 -33.00 17.51
N PHE A 80 28.84 -34.21 16.97
CA PHE A 80 28.98 -35.46 17.71
C PHE A 80 30.07 -36.28 17.03
#